data_AF-A0A1Y2G0T6-F1
#
_entry.id   AF-A0A1Y2G0T6-F1
#
_cell.length_a   1.000
_cell.length_b   1.000
_cell.length_c   1.000
_cell.angle_alpha   90.00
_cell.angle_beta   90.00
_cell.angle_gamma   90.00
#
_symmetry.space_group_name_H-M   'P 1'
#
loop_
_entity.id
_entity.type
_entity.pdbx_description
1 polymer ?
#
loop_
_entity_poly.entity_id
_entity_poly.type
_entity_poly.pdbx_seq_one_letter_code
_entity_poly.pdbx_strand_id
1 'polypeptide(L)'
;MFARTALRTSVRGFQSSARQQSAAAPGATKVKPSFWSIWYEPAAVPIYVTVGVACAGAGWYLTHLMRHPDVVWDRHNNPEPWNRVEQGTNTKLHSVNQVFERTYKRDKL
;
A
#
# COMPACT_ATOMS: atom_id res chain seq x y z
N MET A 1 73.16 -21.02 -27.75
CA MET A 1 72.49 -20.70 -29.03
C MET A 1 70.99 -20.83 -28.84
N PHE A 2 70.28 -19.72 -29.08
CA PHE A 2 68.83 -19.56 -29.29
C PHE A 2 67.85 -19.75 -28.13
N ALA A 3 67.42 -18.59 -27.62
CA ALA A 3 66.13 -18.36 -26.98
C ALA A 3 64.96 -18.68 -27.92
N ARG A 4 63.80 -19.04 -27.36
CA ARG A 4 62.49 -18.66 -27.88
C ARG A 4 61.40 -18.83 -26.82
N THR A 5 61.12 -17.73 -26.15
CA THR A 5 59.81 -17.36 -25.62
C THR A 5 58.74 -17.61 -26.68
N ALA A 6 57.72 -18.40 -26.37
CA ALA A 6 56.46 -18.37 -27.08
C ALA A 6 55.32 -18.66 -26.10
N LEU A 7 54.76 -17.57 -25.59
CA LEU A 7 53.37 -17.42 -25.17
C LEU A 7 52.49 -18.52 -25.80
N ARG A 8 52.06 -19.51 -25.01
CA ARG A 8 50.91 -20.33 -25.41
C ARG A 8 49.68 -19.46 -25.17
N THR A 9 49.35 -18.72 -26.20
CA THR A 9 48.14 -17.92 -26.34
C THR A 9 46.94 -18.67 -25.81
N SER A 10 46.23 -17.98 -24.91
CA SER A 10 44.86 -18.26 -24.52
C SER A 10 44.02 -18.51 -25.78
N VAL A 11 43.71 -19.78 -26.03
CA VAL A 11 42.52 -20.18 -26.76
C VAL A 11 41.87 -21.26 -25.90
N ARG A 12 41.42 -20.86 -24.70
CA ARG A 12 40.18 -21.45 -24.18
C ARG A 12 39.17 -21.09 -25.25
N GLY A 13 38.74 -22.11 -25.99
CA GLY A 13 37.81 -21.98 -27.08
C GLY A 13 36.73 -20.99 -26.65
N PHE A 14 36.65 -19.89 -27.40
CA PHE A 14 35.42 -19.13 -27.53
C PHE A 14 34.40 -20.17 -27.98
N GLN A 15 33.76 -20.81 -27.01
CA GLN A 15 32.65 -21.72 -27.21
C GLN A 15 31.55 -20.82 -27.75
N SER A 16 31.58 -20.62 -29.07
CA SER A 16 30.41 -20.55 -29.92
C SER A 16 29.17 -20.01 -29.20
N SER A 17 29.21 -18.72 -28.86
CA SER A 17 28.04 -17.93 -28.47
C SER A 17 27.04 -17.75 -29.63
N ALA A 18 27.27 -18.45 -30.75
CA ALA A 18 26.37 -18.57 -31.89
C ALA A 18 25.62 -19.92 -31.97
N ARG A 19 25.64 -20.76 -30.92
CA ARG A 19 24.85 -22.02 -30.88
C ARG A 19 23.93 -22.11 -29.67
N GLN A 20 23.21 -21.04 -29.37
CA GLN A 20 22.00 -21.14 -28.55
C GLN A 20 20.92 -20.16 -29.00
N GLN A 21 20.92 -19.83 -30.30
CA GLN A 21 19.88 -19.05 -30.97
C GLN A 21 19.64 -19.64 -32.36
N SER A 22 19.35 -20.94 -32.44
CA SER A 22 18.78 -21.55 -33.66
C SER A 22 18.28 -22.96 -33.36
N ALA A 23 17.14 -23.01 -32.68
CA ALA A 23 16.17 -24.11 -32.75
C ALA A 23 14.93 -23.64 -31.98
N ALA A 24 14.36 -22.51 -32.42
CA ALA A 24 13.01 -22.15 -32.03
C ALA A 24 12.08 -23.24 -32.59
N ALA A 25 11.64 -24.16 -31.74
CA ALA A 25 10.48 -24.98 -32.04
C ALA A 25 9.30 -24.02 -32.28
N PRO A 26 8.61 -24.08 -33.44
CA PRO A 26 7.43 -23.26 -33.66
C PRO A 26 6.29 -23.81 -32.80
N GLY A 27 6.04 -23.20 -31.65
CA GLY A 27 4.90 -23.60 -30.82
C GLY A 27 4.80 -23.04 -29.41
N ALA A 28 5.86 -22.45 -28.85
CA ALA A 28 5.76 -21.84 -27.52
C ALA A 28 5.35 -20.36 -27.62
N THR A 29 4.09 -20.12 -27.98
CA THR A 29 3.46 -18.80 -27.79
C THR A 29 3.52 -18.45 -26.31
N LYS A 30 4.34 -17.48 -25.94
CA LYS A 30 4.27 -16.80 -24.63
C LYS A 30 2.89 -16.14 -24.57
N VAL A 31 1.92 -16.83 -23.97
CA VAL A 31 0.56 -16.34 -23.77
C VAL A 31 0.66 -15.06 -22.97
N LYS A 32 0.22 -13.94 -23.56
CA LYS A 32 0.12 -12.66 -22.85
C LYS A 32 -0.83 -12.90 -21.66
N PRO A 33 -0.45 -12.52 -20.42
CA PRO A 33 -1.33 -12.74 -19.28
C PRO A 33 -2.67 -12.08 -19.55
N SER A 34 -3.74 -12.83 -19.30
CA SER A 34 -5.10 -12.31 -19.37
C SER A 34 -5.20 -11.11 -18.44
N PHE A 35 -6.00 -10.11 -18.81
CA PHE A 35 -6.24 -8.94 -17.98
C PHE A 35 -6.60 -9.33 -16.54
N TRP A 36 -7.36 -10.42 -16.35
CA TRP A 36 -7.75 -10.92 -15.03
C TRP A 36 -6.63 -11.59 -14.22
N SER A 37 -5.59 -12.15 -14.84
CA SER A 37 -4.47 -12.75 -14.08
C SER A 37 -3.52 -11.70 -13.49
N ILE A 38 -3.59 -10.44 -13.97
CA ILE A 38 -2.82 -9.32 -13.42
C ILE A 38 -3.42 -8.86 -12.08
N TRP A 39 -4.76 -8.82 -11.97
CA TRP A 39 -5.46 -8.36 -10.76
C TRP A 39 -5.55 -9.43 -9.65
N TYR A 40 -5.34 -10.70 -9.98
CA TYR A 40 -5.44 -11.82 -9.06
C TYR A 40 -4.12 -12.60 -8.91
N GLU A 41 -2.98 -11.91 -8.97
CA GLU A 41 -1.71 -12.51 -8.58
C GLU A 41 -1.69 -12.73 -7.05
N PRO A 42 -1.44 -13.95 -6.55
CA PRO A 42 -1.38 -14.21 -5.10
C PRO A 42 -0.38 -13.32 -4.35
N ALA A 43 0.71 -12.88 -5.00
CA ALA A 43 1.69 -11.97 -4.42
C ALA A 43 1.20 -10.51 -4.31
N ALA A 44 0.18 -10.11 -5.08
CA ALA A 44 -0.40 -8.76 -5.03
C ALA A 44 -1.45 -8.60 -3.92
N VAL A 45 -2.02 -9.71 -3.42
CA VAL A 45 -3.06 -9.71 -2.38
C VAL A 45 -2.63 -8.93 -1.11
N PRO A 46 -1.42 -9.10 -0.56
CA PRO A 46 -0.99 -8.33 0.62
C PRO A 46 -0.90 -6.82 0.39
N ILE A 47 -0.57 -6.40 -0.85
CA ILE A 47 -0.47 -4.99 -1.21
C ILE A 47 -1.88 -4.38 -1.22
N TYR A 48 -2.85 -5.05 -1.84
CA TYR A 48 -4.24 -4.56 -1.85
C TYR A 48 -4.86 -4.53 -0.45
N VAL A 49 -4.53 -5.49 0.41
CA VAL A 49 -5.01 -5.48 1.80
C VAL A 49 -4.47 -4.27 2.57
N THR A 50 -3.17 -4.00 2.50
CA THR A 50 -2.59 -2.86 3.25
C THR A 50 -3.07 -1.52 2.73
N VAL A 51 -3.18 -1.35 1.41
CA VAL A 51 -3.76 -0.14 0.80
C VAL A 51 -5.24 0.01 1.15
N GLY A 52 -6.01 -1.08 1.10
CA GLY A 52 -7.42 -1.08 1.48
C GLY A 52 -7.63 -0.67 2.94
N VAL A 53 -6.82 -1.23 3.85
CA VAL A 53 -6.82 -0.86 5.28
C VAL A 53 -6.42 0.59 5.47
N ALA A 54 -5.41 1.09 4.74
CA ALA A 54 -4.98 2.48 4.83
C ALA A 54 -6.08 3.45 4.38
N CYS A 55 -6.71 3.21 3.23
CA CYS A 55 -7.79 4.06 2.72
C CYS A 55 -9.03 4.00 3.62
N ALA A 56 -9.40 2.80 4.10
CA ALA A 56 -10.52 2.65 5.03
C ALA A 56 -10.24 3.33 6.37
N GLY A 57 -9.04 3.17 6.93
CA GLY A 57 -8.63 3.82 8.17
C GLY A 57 -8.58 5.34 8.05
N ALA A 58 -8.07 5.86 6.93
CA ALA A 58 -8.05 7.30 6.64
C ALA A 58 -9.48 7.85 6.51
N GLY A 59 -10.35 7.17 5.77
CA GLY A 59 -11.76 7.53 5.64
C GLY A 59 -12.46 7.52 7.00
N TRP A 60 -12.29 6.47 7.78
CA TRP A 60 -12.85 6.37 9.12
C TRP A 60 -12.39 7.52 10.03
N TYR A 61 -11.08 7.81 10.07
CA TYR A 61 -10.53 8.87 10.90
C TYR A 61 -10.99 10.27 10.46
N LEU A 62 -11.10 10.51 9.15
CA LEU A 62 -11.68 11.75 8.63
C LEU A 62 -13.11 11.92 9.14
N THR A 63 -13.94 10.86 9.08
CA THR A 63 -15.31 10.93 9.58
C THR A 63 -15.39 11.11 11.10
N HIS A 64 -14.38 10.70 11.88
CA HIS A 64 -14.28 11.01 13.30
C HIS A 64 -13.94 12.48 13.51
N LEU A 65 -12.96 13.01 12.77
CA LEU A 65 -12.50 14.40 12.88
C LEU A 65 -13.58 15.39 12.46
N MET A 66 -14.32 15.07 11.39
CA MET A 66 -15.50 15.83 10.99
C MET A 66 -16.48 15.94 12.14
N ARG A 67 -16.55 14.93 13.03
CA ARG A 67 -17.43 14.76 14.21
C ARG A 67 -16.99 15.44 15.51
N HIS A 68 -15.91 16.20 15.49
CA HIS A 68 -15.46 16.95 16.66
C HIS A 68 -16.42 18.11 17.03
N PRO A 69 -16.64 18.44 18.32
CA PRO A 69 -17.51 19.54 18.75
C PRO A 69 -17.00 20.94 18.36
N ASP A 70 -15.77 21.08 17.90
CA ASP A 70 -15.22 22.35 17.42
C ASP A 70 -15.57 22.65 15.95
N VAL A 71 -16.12 21.65 15.24
CA VAL A 71 -16.40 21.75 13.80
C VAL A 71 -17.91 21.99 13.60
N VAL A 72 -18.24 23.16 13.04
CA VAL A 72 -19.62 23.55 12.73
C VAL A 72 -19.95 23.20 11.28
N TRP A 73 -20.84 22.21 11.05
CA TRP A 73 -21.39 21.92 9.72
C TRP A 73 -22.71 22.64 9.48
N ASP A 74 -23.62 22.61 10.46
CA ASP A 74 -24.90 23.30 10.39
C ASP A 74 -24.90 24.60 11.20
N ARG A 75 -24.79 25.73 10.49
CA ARG A 75 -24.80 27.07 11.10
C ARG A 75 -26.19 27.55 11.53
N HIS A 76 -27.26 26.88 11.10
CA HIS A 76 -28.63 27.34 11.31
C HIS A 76 -29.31 26.60 12.45
N ASN A 77 -29.18 25.26 12.52
CA ASN A 77 -29.84 24.45 13.54
C ASN A 77 -28.94 24.16 14.75
N ASN A 78 -27.62 24.24 14.57
CA ASN A 78 -26.66 23.97 15.64
C ASN A 78 -25.38 24.82 15.52
N PRO A 79 -25.50 26.16 15.67
CA PRO A 79 -24.36 27.07 15.52
C PRO A 79 -23.26 26.83 16.57
N GLU A 80 -23.61 26.28 17.73
CA GLU A 80 -22.71 26.10 18.88
C GLU A 80 -22.65 24.66 19.38
N PRO A 81 -21.99 23.75 18.62
CA PRO A 81 -21.90 22.32 18.97
C PRO A 81 -21.24 22.04 20.33
N TRP A 82 -20.34 22.91 20.80
CA TRP A 82 -19.65 22.78 22.09
C TRP A 82 -20.59 22.81 23.30
N ASN A 83 -21.78 23.43 23.18
CA ASN A 83 -22.76 23.47 24.27
C ASN A 83 -23.40 22.10 24.57
N ARG A 84 -23.21 21.09 23.71
CA ARG A 84 -23.74 19.73 23.89
C ARG A 84 -22.74 18.76 24.52
N VAL A 85 -21.54 19.22 24.85
CA VAL A 85 -20.54 18.39 25.51
C VAL A 85 -20.82 18.37 27.01
N GLU A 86 -21.29 17.24 27.52
CA GLU A 86 -21.53 17.06 28.96
C GLU A 86 -20.21 16.92 29.74
N GLN A 87 -20.23 17.38 31.00
CA GLN A 87 -19.08 17.23 31.90
C GLN A 87 -18.79 15.74 32.16
N GLY A 88 -17.50 15.38 32.28
CA GLY A 88 -17.09 13.99 32.47
C GLY A 88 -17.10 13.13 31.19
N THR A 89 -17.40 13.73 30.03
CA THR A 89 -17.36 13.06 28.73
C THR A 89 -16.00 13.19 28.05
N ASN A 90 -15.50 12.09 27.47
CA ASN A 90 -14.28 12.10 26.68
C ASN A 90 -14.55 12.55 25.25
N THR A 91 -14.01 13.71 24.87
CA THR A 91 -14.07 14.21 23.48
C THR A 91 -13.00 13.62 22.57
N LYS A 92 -11.91 13.10 23.17
CA LYS A 92 -10.77 12.56 22.44
C LYS A 92 -11.12 11.18 21.85
N LEU A 93 -10.34 10.73 20.87
CA LEU A 93 -10.48 9.36 20.35
C LEU A 93 -10.11 8.31 21.41
N HIS A 94 -9.11 8.62 22.25
CA HIS A 94 -8.62 7.74 23.31
C HIS A 94 -7.96 8.57 24.42
N SER A 95 -8.14 8.15 25.68
CA SER A 95 -7.41 8.67 26.84
C SER A 95 -6.56 7.57 27.47
N VAL A 96 -5.29 7.87 27.76
CA VAL A 96 -4.36 6.86 28.31
C VAL A 96 -4.50 6.71 29.83
N ASN A 97 -4.61 7.82 30.57
CA ASN A 97 -4.61 7.82 32.04
C ASN A 97 -5.87 8.45 32.66
N GLN A 98 -6.78 8.97 31.84
CA GLN A 98 -7.98 9.67 32.31
C GLN A 98 -9.18 8.75 32.15
N VAL A 99 -9.87 8.48 33.26
CA VAL A 99 -11.14 7.75 33.26
C VAL A 99 -12.26 8.76 33.06
N PHE A 100 -13.09 8.51 32.06
CA PHE A 100 -14.27 9.31 31.75
C PHE A 100 -15.49 8.40 31.86
N GLU A 101 -16.63 8.96 32.27
CA GLU A 101 -17.84 8.17 32.43
C GLU A 101 -18.45 7.81 31.08
N ARG A 102 -18.25 8.66 30.07
CA ARG A 102 -18.85 8.55 28.74
C ARG A 102 -17.87 8.97 27.64
N THR A 103 -18.10 8.51 26.42
CA THR A 103 -17.42 8.98 25.21
C THR A 103 -18.37 9.88 24.42
N TYR A 104 -17.86 11.03 23.99
CA TYR A 104 -18.65 11.99 23.24
C TYR A 104 -19.09 11.39 21.91
N LYS A 105 -20.39 11.50 21.62
CA LYS A 105 -20.95 11.16 20.32
C LYS A 105 -21.84 12.30 19.86
N ARG A 106 -21.70 12.68 18.59
CA ARG A 106 -22.61 13.65 17.98
C ARG A 106 -23.66 12.92 17.14
N ASP A 107 -24.92 13.22 17.42
CA ASP A 107 -26.05 12.63 16.68
C ASP A 107 -26.45 13.47 15.46
N LYS A 108 -26.14 14.77 15.48
CA LYS A 108 -26.46 15.74 14.43
C LYS A 108 -25.17 16.39 13.92
N LEU A 109 -25.04 16.53 12.60
CA LEU A 109 -23.97 17.31 11.98
C LEU A 109 -24.34 18.80 12.02
#